data_AF-A0A7X2GXP0-F1
#
_entry.id   AF-A0A7X2GXP0-F1
#
_cell.length_a   1.000
_cell.length_b   1.000
_cell.length_c   1.000
_cell.angle_alpha   90.00
_cell.angle_beta   90.00
_cell.angle_gamma   90.00
#
_symmetry.space_group_name_H-M   'P 1'
#
loop_
_entity.id
_entity.type
_entity.pdbx_description
1 polymer ?
#
loop_
_entity_poly.entity_id
_entity_poly.type
_entity_poly.pdbx_seq_one_letter_code
_entity_poly.pdbx_strand_id
1 'polypeptide(L)' 'MSKYQQKFIVQELENHEFIYPDPFGDIGFTPNIKSAGQYDSYEDAFNAALEEIGGEFLIFGFYLKEG' A
#
# COMPACT_ATOMS: atom_id res chain seq x y z
N MET A 1 25.56 -5.60 9.74
CA MET A 1 24.30 -5.13 10.34
C MET A 1 23.20 -5.43 9.35
N SER A 2 22.08 -6.02 9.78
CA SER A 2 20.92 -6.19 8.89
C SER A 2 20.36 -4.81 8.57
N LYS A 3 20.21 -4.51 7.28
CA LYS A 3 19.53 -3.30 6.83
C LYS A 3 18.03 -3.55 6.80
N TYR A 4 17.27 -2.52 7.14
CA TYR A 4 15.81 -2.53 7.09
C TYR A 4 15.36 -1.45 6.13
N GLN A 5 14.38 -1.76 5.30
CA GLN A 5 13.72 -0.82 4.42
C GLN A 5 12.32 -0.52 4.95
N GLN A 6 11.99 0.76 5.10
CA GLN A 6 10.63 1.17 5.41
C GLN A 6 9.75 1.02 4.18
N LYS A 7 8.53 0.53 4.37
CA LYS A 7 7.51 0.35 3.35
C LYS A 7 6.19 0.92 3.84
N PHE A 8 5.33 1.27 2.90
CA PHE A 8 3.99 1.79 3.17
C PHE A 8 2.94 0.97 2.44
N ILE A 9 1.78 0.80 3.04
CA ILE A 9 0.57 0.22 2.42
C ILE A 9 -0.60 1.19 2.63
N VAL A 10 -1.56 1.17 1.71
CA VAL A 10 -2.75 2.03 1.74
C VAL A 10 -3.98 1.17 1.95
N GLN A 11 -4.87 1.58 2.85
CA GLN A 11 -6.17 0.95 3.10
C GLN A 11 -7.30 1.96 2.89
N GLU A 12 -8.28 1.62 2.07
CA GLU A 12 -9.54 2.34 1.95
C GLU A 12 -10.43 2.04 3.17
N LEU A 13 -11.11 3.07 3.69
CA LEU A 13 -11.94 2.92 4.89
C LEU A 13 -13.39 2.50 4.62
N GLU A 14 -13.88 2.64 3.39
CA GLU A 14 -15.25 2.23 3.05
C GLU A 14 -15.42 0.69 3.09
N ASN A 15 -14.52 -0.03 2.41
CA ASN A 15 -14.57 -1.49 2.31
C ASN A 15 -13.44 -2.21 3.05
N HIS A 16 -12.55 -1.48 3.72
CA HIS A 16 -11.40 -1.98 4.45
C HIS A 16 -10.38 -2.75 3.59
N GLU A 17 -10.39 -2.52 2.27
CA GLU A 17 -9.48 -3.14 1.32
C GLU A 17 -8.20 -2.33 1.17
N PHE A 18 -7.13 -3.01 0.80
CA PHE A 18 -5.83 -2.43 0.52
C PHE A 18 -5.63 -2.25 -0.97
N ILE A 19 -4.95 -1.17 -1.36
CA ILE A 19 -4.48 -1.01 -2.73
C ILE A 19 -3.52 -2.17 -3.06
N TYR A 20 -3.72 -2.76 -4.22
CA TYR A 20 -3.02 -3.94 -4.71
C TYR A 20 -2.63 -3.76 -6.18
N PRO A 21 -1.35 -3.91 -6.55
CA PRO A 21 -0.98 -3.99 -7.96
C PRO A 21 -1.48 -5.31 -8.53
N ASP A 22 -2.47 -5.25 -9.42
CA ASP A 22 -3.02 -6.43 -10.09
C ASP A 22 -1.96 -7.04 -11.03
N PRO A 23 -1.79 -8.37 -11.09
CA PRO A 23 -0.95 -9.08 -12.05
C PRO A 23 -1.08 -8.64 -13.52
N PHE A 24 -2.20 -8.02 -13.90
CA PHE A 24 -2.46 -7.54 -15.25
C PHE A 24 -1.97 -6.11 -15.51
N GLY A 25 -1.41 -5.43 -14.51
CA GLY A 25 -0.80 -4.10 -14.63
C GLY A 25 -1.71 -2.94 -14.21
N ASP A 26 -2.94 -3.23 -13.81
CA ASP A 26 -3.87 -2.24 -13.24
C ASP A 26 -3.76 -2.19 -11.71
N ILE A 27 -4.40 -1.18 -11.11
CA ILE A 27 -4.55 -1.10 -9.66
C ILE A 27 -5.89 -1.71 -9.26
N GLY A 28 -5.84 -2.65 -8.31
CA GLY A 28 -7.00 -3.28 -7.73
C GLY A 28 -7.01 -3.16 -6.21
N PHE A 29 -7.97 -3.84 -5.59
CA PHE A 29 -8.19 -3.83 -4.16
C PHE A 29 -8.19 -5.26 -3.60
N THR A 30 -7.68 -5.43 -2.39
CA THR A 30 -7.65 -6.72 -1.72
C THR A 30 -7.91 -6.59 -0.22
N PRO A 31 -8.71 -7.47 0.40
CA PRO A 31 -8.86 -7.50 1.85
C PRO A 31 -7.63 -8.12 2.56
N ASN A 32 -6.69 -8.71 1.82
CA ASN A 32 -5.54 -9.41 2.38
C ASN A 32 -4.31 -8.52 2.50
N ILE A 33 -3.95 -8.14 3.72
CA ILE A 33 -2.77 -7.31 4.01
C ILE A 33 -1.45 -7.89 3.46
N LYS A 34 -1.33 -9.22 3.35
CA LYS A 34 -0.11 -9.84 2.79
C LYS A 34 0.05 -9.61 1.29
N SER A 35 -1.07 -9.35 0.62
CA SER A 35 -1.10 -9.04 -0.81
C SER A 35 -0.98 -7.55 -1.07
N ALA A 36 -1.21 -6.68 -0.08
CA ALA A 36 -1.20 -5.23 -0.24
C ALA A 36 0.06 -4.71 -0.95
N GLY A 37 -0.15 -3.75 -1.87
CA GLY A 37 0.89 -3.03 -2.57
C GLY A 37 1.80 -2.28 -1.61
N GLN A 38 3.11 -2.46 -1.77
CA GLN A 38 4.12 -1.86 -0.89
C GLN A 38 4.84 -0.72 -1.59
N TYR A 39 4.72 0.48 -1.04
CA TYR A 39 5.36 1.69 -1.55
C TYR A 39 6.66 1.96 -0.80
N ASP A 40 7.64 2.52 -1.51
CA ASP A 40 8.95 2.90 -0.95
C ASP A 40 8.92 4.23 -0.20
N SER A 41 7.96 5.11 -0.53
CA SER A 41 7.79 6.40 0.11
C SER A 41 6.34 6.64 0.53
N TYR A 42 6.16 7.51 1.53
CA TYR A 42 4.84 7.96 1.93
C TYR A 42 4.15 8.75 0.82
N GLU A 43 4.91 9.54 0.05
CA GLU A 43 4.40 10.36 -1.05
C GLU A 43 3.80 9.49 -2.16
N ASP A 44 4.48 8.40 -2.55
CA ASP A 44 3.96 7.46 -3.53
C ASP A 44 2.68 6.77 -3.04
N ALA A 45 2.66 6.35 -1.77
CA ALA A 45 1.46 5.76 -1.16
C ALA A 45 0.29 6.76 -1.13
N PHE A 46 0.57 8.03 -0.81
CA PHE A 46 -0.44 9.07 -0.77
C PHE A 46 -0.99 9.41 -2.15
N ASN A 47 -0.13 9.52 -3.16
CA ASN A 47 -0.56 9.77 -4.54
C ASN A 47 -1.41 8.61 -5.07
N ALA A 48 -1.00 7.36 -4.84
CA ALA A 48 -1.82 6.20 -5.19
C ALA A 48 -3.17 6.21 -4.48
N ALA A 49 -3.20 6.59 -3.20
CA ALA A 49 -4.45 6.73 -2.47
C ALA A 49 -5.35 7.83 -3.06
N LEU A 50 -4.79 8.98 -3.47
CA LEU A 50 -5.58 10.06 -4.08
C LEU A 50 -6.15 9.69 -5.45
N GLU A 51 -5.39 8.95 -6.26
CA GLU A 51 -5.78 8.56 -7.62
C GLU A 51 -6.85 7.46 -7.60
N GLU A 52 -6.69 6.48 -6.69
CA GLU A 52 -7.49 5.26 -6.69
C GLU A 52 -8.63 5.29 -5.66
N ILE A 53 -8.44 5.99 -4.54
CA ILE A 53 -9.41 6.10 -3.46
C ILE A 53 -9.97 7.53 -3.50
N GLY A 54 -11.15 7.68 -4.10
CA GLY A 54 -11.90 8.95 -4.12
C GLY A 54 -12.51 9.35 -2.77
N GLY A 55 -12.05 8.76 -1.66
CA GLY A 55 -12.66 8.83 -0.34
C GLY A 55 -11.64 8.77 0.81
N GLU A 56 -12.06 8.25 1.96
CA GLU A 56 -11.22 8.19 3.16
C GLU A 56 -10.30 6.96 3.13
N PHE A 57 -9.03 7.17 3.47
CA PHE A 57 -8.02 6.12 3.51
C PHE A 57 -7.04 6.28 4.69
N LEU A 58 -6.35 5.20 5.03
CA LEU A 58 -5.23 5.17 5.96
C LEU A 58 -3.97 4.67 5.27
N ILE A 59 -2.83 5.23 5.68
CA ILE A 59 -1.51 4.77 5.24
C ILE A 59 -0.77 4.20 6.45
N PHE A 60 -0.33 2.94 6.34
CA PHE A 60 0.45 2.28 7.38
C PHE A 60 1.91 2.17 6.96
N GLY A 61 2.83 2.53 7.85
CA GLY A 61 4.28 2.32 7.67
C GLY A 61 4.78 1.10 8.46
N PHE A 62 5.63 0.29 7.84
CA PHE A 62 6.29 -0.86 8.47
C PHE A 62 7.70 -1.06 7.93
N TYR A 63 8.49 -1.93 8.55
CA TYR A 63 9.88 -2.19 8.16
C TYR A 63 10.05 -3.64 7.71
N LEU A 64 10.68 -3.83 6.54
CA LEU A 64 11.11 -5.13 6.05
C LEU A 64 12.63 -5.26 6.16
N LYS A 65 13.09 -6.45 6.49
CA LYS A 65 14.52 -6.75 6.50
C LYS A 65 14.99 -6.91 5.05
N GLU A 66 16.06 -6.21 4.67
CA GLU A 66 16.73 -6.45 3.38
C GLU A 66 17.36 -7.86 3.38
N GLY A 67 17.06 -8.62 2.33
CA GLY A 67 17.54 -10.00 2.12
C GLY A 67 18.99 -10.08 1.68
#